data_AF-A0A920GW71-F1
#
_entry.id   AF-A0A920GW71-F1
#
_cell.length_a   1.000
_cell.length_b   1.000
_cell.length_c   1.000
_cell.angle_alpha   90.00
_cell.angle_beta   90.00
_cell.angle_gamma   90.00
#
_symmetry.space_group_name_H-M   'P 1'
#
loop_
_entity.id
_entity.type
_entity.pdbx_description
1 polymer ?
#
loop_
_entity_poly.entity_id
_entity_poly.type
_entity_poly.pdbx_seq_one_letter_code
_entity_poly.pdbx_strand_id
1 'polypeptide(L)'
;MKLKELKKLIDGCHPEDLNNELEAIVISKKNKLFRSDSVRVDTDSGRIIIATKDSEQFKLNKKNADKELEFASKMLSIKSSQKNKDISA
;
A
#
# COMPACT_ATOMS: atom_id res chain seq x y z
N MET A 1 6.73 6.41 11.51
CA MET A 1 7.19 6.69 10.14
C MET A 1 6.16 7.60 9.48
N LYS A 2 6.59 8.64 8.77
CA LYS A 2 5.72 9.52 7.98
C LYS A 2 5.44 8.86 6.62
N LEU A 3 4.31 9.16 5.97
CA LEU A 3 3.97 8.61 4.64
C LEU A 3 5.08 8.84 3.60
N LYS A 4 5.74 10.00 3.66
CA LYS A 4 6.90 10.34 2.79
C LYS A 4 8.11 9.41 2.96
N GLU A 5 8.30 8.86 4.17
CA GLU A 5 9.40 7.93 4.45
C GLU A 5 9.06 6.53 3.94
N LEU A 6 7.81 6.09 4.15
CA LEU A 6 7.29 4.84 3.59
C LEU A 6 7.43 4.83 2.06
N LYS A 7 7.06 5.93 1.40
CA LYS A 7 7.23 6.08 -0.05
C LYS A 7 8.68 5.83 -0.49
N LYS A 8 9.65 6.42 0.20
CA LYS A 8 11.08 6.24 -0.16
C LYS A 8 11.53 4.79 -0.04
N LEU A 9 11.01 4.05 0.94
CA LEU A 9 11.33 2.62 1.09
C LEU A 9 10.74 1.79 -0.06
N ILE A 10 9.50 2.08 -0.46
CA ILE A 10 8.85 1.42 -1.60
C ILE A 10 9.59 1.73 -2.90
N ASP A 11 9.96 2.99 -3.14
CA ASP A 11 10.67 3.43 -4.34
C ASP A 11 12.09 2.82 -4.45
N GLY A 12 12.70 2.43 -3.33
CA GLY A 12 14.02 1.80 -3.25
C GLY A 12 14.00 0.28 -3.14
N CYS A 13 12.81 -0.34 -3.19
CA CYS A 13 12.62 -1.78 -3.03
C CYS A 13 13.22 -2.53 -4.23
N HIS A 14 13.92 -3.64 -3.96
CA HIS A 14 14.49 -4.45 -5.02
C HIS A 14 13.36 -5.12 -5.85
N PRO A 15 13.49 -5.27 -7.18
CA PRO A 15 12.39 -5.80 -8.01
C PRO A 15 11.88 -7.18 -7.60
N GLU A 16 12.75 -8.01 -7.02
CA GLU A 16 12.38 -9.33 -6.48
C GLU A 16 11.42 -9.24 -5.29
N ASP A 17 11.59 -8.23 -4.44
CA ASP A 17 10.78 -8.00 -3.25
C ASP A 17 9.38 -7.47 -3.57
N LEU A 18 9.19 -6.90 -4.78
CA LEU A 18 7.89 -6.38 -5.23
C LEU A 18 6.84 -7.49 -5.42
N ASN A 19 7.25 -8.76 -5.47
CA ASN A 19 6.35 -9.91 -5.57
C ASN A 19 5.90 -10.45 -4.21
N ASN A 20 6.43 -9.94 -3.11
CA ASN A 20 6.08 -10.42 -1.78
C ASN A 20 4.65 -9.97 -1.38
N GLU A 21 3.90 -10.86 -0.75
CA GLU A 21 2.64 -10.49 -0.09
C GLU A 21 2.93 -9.68 1.17
N LEU A 22 2.18 -8.59 1.38
CA LEU A 22 2.36 -7.74 2.55
C LEU A 22 1.66 -8.37 3.77
N GLU A 23 2.45 -8.74 4.79
CA GLU A 23 1.97 -9.22 6.08
C GLU A 23 2.28 -8.20 7.19
N ALA A 24 1.29 -7.89 8.02
CA ALA A 24 1.51 -7.15 9.26
C ALA A 24 1.76 -8.13 10.41
N ILE A 25 2.96 -8.04 11.00
CA ILE A 25 3.34 -8.77 12.21
C ILE A 25 3.25 -7.80 13.39
N VAL A 26 2.31 -8.06 14.30
CA VAL A 26 2.15 -7.31 15.54
C VAL A 26 2.77 -8.13 16.68
N ILE A 27 3.86 -7.60 17.24
CA ILE A 27 4.52 -8.20 18.40
C ILE A 27 4.02 -7.46 19.65
N SER A 28 3.15 -8.12 20.40
CA SER A 28 2.59 -7.56 21.62
C SER A 28 3.39 -7.97 22.87
N LYS A 29 2.95 -7.51 24.06
CA LYS A 29 3.63 -7.79 25.34
C LYS A 29 3.91 -9.29 25.49
N LYS A 30 5.09 -9.61 26.03
CA LYS A 30 5.61 -10.99 26.20
C LYS A 30 5.82 -11.73 24.87
N ASN A 31 6.21 -11.02 23.81
CA ASN A 31 6.51 -11.58 22.48
C ASN A 31 5.34 -12.35 21.86
N LYS A 32 4.10 -12.01 22.22
CA LYS A 32 2.92 -12.61 21.59
C LYS A 32 2.79 -12.06 20.18
N LEU A 33 2.93 -12.95 19.21
CA LEU A 33 2.81 -12.64 17.79
C LEU A 33 1.34 -12.67 17.36
N PHE A 34 0.94 -11.65 16.63
CA PHE A 34 -0.28 -11.65 15.83
C PHE A 34 0.14 -11.41 14.37
N ARG A 35 -0.39 -12.24 13.48
CA ARG A 35 -0.16 -12.17 12.03
C ARG A 35 -1.46 -11.81 11.36
N SER A 36 -1.42 -10.84 10.46
CA SER A 36 -2.59 -10.39 9.71
C SER A 36 -2.90 -11.32 8.56
N ASP A 37 -4.19 -11.47 8.23
CA ASP A 37 -4.58 -12.07 6.96
C ASP A 37 -4.70 -11.02 5.83
N SER A 38 -4.88 -9.74 6.16
CA SER A 38 -4.88 -8.65 5.17
C SER A 38 -4.32 -7.34 5.74
N VAL A 39 -3.67 -6.58 4.86
CA VAL A 39 -3.15 -5.24 5.12
C VAL A 39 -3.58 -4.33 3.97
N ARG A 40 -4.09 -3.14 4.30
CA ARG A 40 -4.35 -2.07 3.33
C ARG A 40 -3.76 -0.75 3.82
N VAL A 41 -3.19 0.02 2.90
CA VAL A 41 -2.71 1.38 3.15
C VAL A 41 -3.75 2.37 2.61
N ASP A 42 -4.55 2.94 3.51
CA ASP A 42 -5.51 4.00 3.20
C ASP A 42 -4.77 5.34 3.14
N THR A 43 -4.42 5.76 1.93
CA THR A 43 -3.57 6.93 1.70
C THR A 43 -4.26 8.26 1.98
N ASP A 44 -5.58 8.32 1.84
CA ASP A 44 -6.36 9.55 2.01
C ASP A 44 -6.39 9.98 3.49
N SER A 45 -6.50 8.98 4.37
CA SER A 45 -6.55 9.19 5.81
C SER A 45 -5.21 8.93 6.52
N GLY A 46 -4.22 8.40 5.80
CA GLY A 46 -2.90 8.06 6.35
C GLY A 46 -2.92 6.88 7.34
N ARG A 47 -3.82 5.91 7.13
CA ARG A 47 -4.01 4.76 8.02
C ARG A 47 -3.53 3.46 7.39
N ILE A 48 -3.07 2.53 8.21
CA ILE A 48 -2.90 1.13 7.84
C ILE A 48 -4.02 0.33 8.49
N ILE A 49 -4.80 -0.38 7.69
CA ILE A 49 -5.93 -1.17 8.15
C ILE A 49 -5.54 -2.65 8.06
N ILE A 50 -5.48 -3.29 9.23
CA ILE A 50 -5.08 -4.67 9.39
C ILE A 50 -6.30 -5.48 9.80
N ALA A 51 -6.53 -6.62 9.15
CA ALA A 51 -7.72 -7.42 9.37
C ALA A 51 -7.43 -8.93 9.30
N THR A 52 -8.11 -9.68 10.17
CA THR A 52 -8.16 -11.15 10.16
C THR A 52 -9.26 -11.64 9.21
N LYS A 53 -9.12 -12.86 8.69
CA LYS A 53 -10.03 -13.49 7.71
C LYS A 53 -11.52 -13.48 8.09
N ASP A 54 -11.79 -13.57 9.38
CA ASP A 54 -13.13 -13.61 9.97
C ASP A 54 -13.77 -12.22 10.11
N SER A 55 -13.03 -11.14 9.83
CA SER A 55 -13.57 -9.78 9.88
C SER A 55 -14.15 -9.31 8.54
N GLU A 56 -15.18 -8.46 8.60
CA GLU A 56 -15.73 -7.80 7.39
C GLU A 56 -14.65 -6.97 6.66
N GLN A 57 -13.68 -6.45 7.42
CA GLN A 57 -12.58 -5.65 6.89
C GLN A 57 -11.65 -6.45 5.98
N PHE A 58 -11.55 -7.77 6.13
CA PHE A 58 -10.76 -8.61 5.22
C PHE A 58 -11.23 -8.49 3.77
N LYS A 59 -12.56 -8.61 3.55
CA LYS A 59 -13.16 -8.50 2.21
C LYS A 59 -13.12 -7.06 1.69
N LEU A 60 -13.40 -6.08 2.56
CA LEU A 60 -13.39 -4.66 2.20
C LEU A 60 -11.98 -4.18 1.84
N ASN A 61 -10.95 -4.64 2.55
CA ASN A 61 -9.56 -4.29 2.25
C ASN A 61 -9.19 -4.68 0.82
N LYS A 62 -9.51 -5.91 0.40
CA LYS A 62 -9.21 -6.36 -0.97
C LYS A 62 -9.91 -5.48 -2.02
N LYS A 63 -11.22 -5.28 -1.86
CA LYS A 63 -12.02 -4.47 -2.80
C LYS A 63 -11.58 -3.00 -2.87
N ASN A 64 -11.20 -2.41 -1.74
CA ASN A 64 -10.75 -1.02 -1.70
C ASN A 64 -9.32 -0.86 -2.22
N ALA A 65 -8.44 -1.82 -1.96
CA ALA A 65 -7.08 -1.82 -2.50
C ALA A 65 -7.09 -1.81 -4.03
N ASP A 66 -7.95 -2.61 -4.67
CA ASP A 66 -8.09 -2.63 -6.14
C ASP A 66 -8.47 -1.25 -6.69
N LYS A 67 -9.41 -0.56 -6.03
CA LYS A 67 -9.82 0.80 -6.42
C LYS A 67 -8.69 1.81 -6.20
N GLU A 68 -8.02 1.76 -5.06
CA GLU A 68 -6.90 2.65 -4.74
C GLU A 68 -5.77 2.48 -5.77
N LEU A 69 -5.48 1.26 -6.19
CA LEU A 69 -4.52 0.96 -7.26
C LEU A 69 -4.95 1.51 -8.62
N GLU A 70 -6.24 1.38 -8.97
CA GLU A 70 -6.78 1.95 -10.21
C GLU A 70 -6.62 3.47 -10.23
N PHE A 71 -6.96 4.15 -9.13
CA PHE A 71 -6.77 5.59 -8.98
C PHE A 71 -5.30 6.00 -9.06
N ALA A 72 -4.42 5.29 -8.36
CA ALA A 72 -2.97 5.54 -8.41
C ALA A 72 -2.43 5.40 -9.84
N SER A 73 -2.85 4.35 -10.55
CA SER A 73 -2.44 4.10 -11.94
C SER A 73 -2.88 5.21 -12.90
N LYS A 74 -4.12 5.70 -12.74
CA LYS A 74 -4.62 6.86 -13.51
C LYS A 74 -3.78 8.12 -13.24
N MET A 75 -3.49 8.42 -11.98
CA MET A 75 -2.71 9.59 -11.60
C MET A 75 -1.26 9.53 -12.11
N LEU A 76 -0.63 8.34 -12.08
CA LEU A 76 0.70 8.13 -12.63
C LEU A 76 0.72 8.33 -14.15
N SER A 77 -0.30 7.85 -14.86
CA SER A 77 -0.44 8.01 -16.31
C SER A 77 -0.64 9.46 -16.75
N ILE A 78 -1.37 10.26 -15.96
CA ILE A 78 -1.53 11.70 -16.20
C ILE A 78 -0.18 12.41 -16.03
N LYS A 79 0.56 12.10 -14.96
CA LYS A 79 1.87 12.70 -14.70
C LYS A 79 2.90 12.38 -15.78
N SER A 80 2.92 11.15 -16.30
CA SER A 80 3.83 10.79 -17.41
C SER A 80 3.48 11.54 -18.69
N SER A 81 2.19 11.69 -18.98
CA SER A 81 1.69 12.43 -20.16
C SER A 81 2.01 13.92 -20.10
N GLN A 82 1.89 14.55 -18.93
CA GLN A 82 2.28 15.96 -18.72
C GLN A 82 3.79 16.15 -18.86
N LYS A 83 4.59 15.28 -18.21
CA LYS A 83 6.05 15.32 -18.29
C LYS A 83 6.55 15.19 -19.74
N ASN A 84 5.92 14.36 -20.56
CA ASN A 84 6.30 14.22 -21.98
C ASN A 84 5.97 15.47 -22.81
N LYS A 85 4.87 16.19 -22.50
CA LYS A 85 4.53 17.45 -23.17
C LYS A 85 5.54 18.55 -22.86
N ASP A 86 5.98 18.64 -21.60
CA ASP A 86 6.95 19.65 -21.16
C ASP A 86 8.37 19.45 -21.73
N ILE A 87 8.71 18.22 -22.13
CA ILE A 87 10.01 17.90 -22.78
C ILE A 87 9.96 18.18 -24.29
N SER A 88 8.77 18.19 -24.89
CA SER A 88 8.55 18.42 -26.32
C SER A 88 8.22 19.87 -26.70
N ALA A 89 8.20 20.78 -25.72
CA ALA A 89 7.96 22.23 -25.89
C ALA A 89 9.27 23.01 -25.71
#